data_AF-A0A0W0U4C4-F1
#
_entry.id   AF-A0A0W0U4C4-F1
#
_cell.length_a   1.000
_cell.length_b   1.000
_cell.length_c   1.000
_cell.angle_alpha   90.00
_cell.angle_beta   90.00
_cell.angle_gamma   90.00
#
_symmetry.space_group_name_H-M   'P 1'
#
loop_
_entity.id
_entity.type
_entity.pdbx_description
1 polymer ?
#
loop_
_entity_poly.entity_id
_entity_poly.type
_entity_poly.pdbx_seq_one_letter_code
_entity_poly.pdbx_strand_id
1 'polypeptide(L)'
;MWYEELLMSLTSKVFHHKRKAARYFIEKLFLFLDTLYQPLPIELLLGVNEKMYAKYGLRRNNSVHLAAFTRDLLGLSILYIKITDDHLIKNTLFIDFINQERMFAALNFGNDKRFARKAPLARINLIERIILKKFTVIDTSNPLHKNSLEVDLAHILMIVTQRKSLQLIEAMLNSFQPFIPICYPYIEKDDKFGHFVIELYRLKNQLEMEAITKGYEADRESSCSFFAFGNPFERVHYIAPSESPSPVKDYDPMFYGCPSTLATGGRAASTTSQFSFFAMDDVLSKSQQKEAVEDDRELPDISPPPPYLSLFAPSKAKPHCAEKIHTTRNKDEEGNDTRLTPNQEL
;
A
#
# COMPACT_ATOMS: atom_id res chain seq x y z
N MET A 1 9.21 -6.63 -0.83
CA MET A 1 8.85 -6.83 0.59
C MET A 1 7.33 -6.87 0.74
N TRP A 2 6.76 -7.46 1.81
CA TRP A 2 5.29 -7.68 1.93
C TRP A 2 4.47 -6.39 1.79
N TYR A 3 4.97 -5.29 2.36
CA TYR A 3 4.32 -3.99 2.34
C TYR A 3 4.33 -3.35 0.94
N GLU A 4 5.33 -3.65 0.11
CA GLU A 4 5.36 -3.22 -1.28
C GLU A 4 4.33 -4.00 -2.08
N GLU A 5 4.22 -5.32 -1.89
CA GLU A 5 3.25 -6.16 -2.60
C GLU A 5 1.82 -5.65 -2.39
N LEU A 6 1.48 -5.29 -1.15
CA LEU A 6 0.21 -4.69 -0.80
C LEU A 6 -0.02 -3.38 -1.59
N LEU A 7 0.93 -2.45 -1.61
CA LEU A 7 0.80 -1.19 -2.37
C LEU A 7 0.83 -1.40 -3.88
N MET A 8 1.61 -2.36 -4.38
CA MET A 8 1.71 -2.70 -5.79
C MET A 8 0.37 -3.13 -6.36
N SER A 9 -0.44 -3.81 -5.56
CA SER A 9 -1.79 -4.19 -5.97
C SER A 9 -2.73 -2.98 -6.17
N LEU A 10 -2.54 -1.88 -5.42
CA LEU A 10 -3.29 -0.64 -5.58
C LEU A 10 -2.92 0.10 -6.88
N THR A 11 -1.81 -0.25 -7.53
CA THR A 11 -1.47 0.32 -8.85
C THR A 11 -2.51 -0.02 -9.91
N SER A 12 -3.32 -1.07 -9.72
CA SER A 12 -4.49 -1.36 -10.58
C SER A 12 -5.52 -0.21 -10.61
N LYS A 13 -5.59 0.59 -9.53
CA LYS A 13 -6.47 1.75 -9.40
C LYS A 13 -5.98 2.94 -10.23
N VAL A 14 -4.67 3.04 -10.44
CA VAL A 14 -4.05 4.07 -11.28
C VAL A 14 -4.38 3.83 -12.76
N PHE A 15 -4.49 4.92 -13.53
CA PHE A 15 -4.67 4.83 -14.98
C PHE A 15 -3.64 3.90 -15.64
N HIS A 16 -4.10 3.05 -16.55
CA HIS A 16 -3.37 1.93 -17.13
C HIS A 16 -2.00 2.36 -17.68
N HIS A 17 -1.98 3.41 -18.48
CA HIS A 17 -0.76 3.97 -19.10
C HIS A 17 0.23 4.59 -18.09
N LYS A 18 -0.15 4.75 -16.81
CA LYS A 18 0.71 5.27 -15.73
C LYS A 18 1.05 4.22 -14.66
N ARG A 19 0.56 2.98 -14.75
CA ARG A 19 0.80 1.94 -13.74
C ARG A 19 2.27 1.62 -13.55
N LYS A 20 3.04 1.54 -14.65
CA LYS A 20 4.50 1.31 -14.59
C LYS A 20 5.23 2.40 -13.81
N ALA A 21 4.81 3.67 -13.97
CA ALA A 21 5.36 4.79 -13.22
C ALA A 21 4.98 4.73 -11.73
N ALA A 22 3.76 4.29 -11.40
CA ALA A 22 3.33 4.09 -10.02
C ALA A 22 4.15 2.99 -9.31
N ARG A 23 4.37 1.85 -9.97
CA ARG A 23 5.21 0.76 -9.45
C ARG A 23 6.65 1.22 -9.20
N TYR A 24 7.25 1.86 -10.20
CA TYR A 24 8.59 2.43 -10.08
C TYR A 24 8.70 3.44 -8.93
N PHE A 25 7.66 4.25 -8.70
CA PHE A 25 7.62 5.19 -7.59
C PHE A 25 7.58 4.48 -6.23
N ILE A 26 6.78 3.42 -6.07
CA ILE A 26 6.72 2.63 -4.84
C ILE A 26 8.08 2.02 -4.52
N GLU A 27 8.70 1.31 -5.47
CA GLU A 27 10.03 0.69 -5.31
C GLU A 27 11.09 1.73 -4.92
N LYS A 28 11.14 2.86 -5.62
CA LYS A 28 12.14 3.90 -5.34
C LYS A 28 11.90 4.61 -4.03
N LEU A 29 10.63 4.77 -3.62
CA LEU A 29 10.32 5.35 -2.33
C LEU A 29 10.83 4.46 -1.20
N PHE A 30 10.48 3.16 -1.17
CA PHE A 30 10.93 2.30 -0.08
C PHE A 30 12.43 2.06 -0.08
N LEU A 31 13.06 1.92 -1.25
CA LEU A 31 14.52 1.90 -1.34
C LEU A 31 15.15 3.16 -0.72
N PHE A 32 14.57 4.33 -0.98
CA PHE A 32 15.03 5.58 -0.37
C PHE A 32 14.78 5.60 1.14
N LEU A 33 13.61 5.15 1.61
CA LEU A 33 13.31 5.09 3.03
C LEU A 33 14.26 4.13 3.78
N ASP A 34 14.59 2.98 3.20
CA ASP A 34 15.57 2.04 3.77
C ASP A 34 16.95 2.71 3.96
N THR A 35 17.34 3.64 3.08
CA THR A 35 18.60 4.40 3.26
C THR A 35 18.53 5.45 4.37
N LEU A 36 17.32 5.89 4.73
CA LEU A 36 17.12 6.84 5.84
C LEU A 36 16.97 6.12 7.17
N TYR A 37 16.39 4.92 7.18
CA TYR A 37 15.99 4.22 8.40
C TYR A 37 16.05 2.70 8.19
N GLN A 38 16.90 2.01 8.95
CA GLN A 38 17.04 0.56 8.86
C GLN A 38 17.09 -0.08 10.26
N PRO A 39 16.15 -0.98 10.60
CA PRO A 39 14.99 -1.42 9.81
C PRO A 39 13.87 -0.38 9.82
N LEU A 40 13.07 -0.30 8.74
CA LEU A 40 11.92 0.61 8.68
C LEU A 40 10.94 0.39 9.85
N PRO A 41 10.38 1.46 10.45
CA PRO A 41 9.43 1.34 11.55
C PRO A 41 8.17 0.59 11.13
N ILE A 42 7.65 -0.26 12.01
CA ILE A 42 6.51 -1.10 11.65
C ILE A 42 5.22 -0.29 11.52
N GLU A 43 5.10 0.78 12.30
CA GLU A 43 4.02 1.76 12.26
C GLU A 43 3.99 2.48 10.91
N LEU A 44 5.16 2.81 10.35
CA LEU A 44 5.26 3.37 9.00
C LEU A 44 4.73 2.39 7.96
N LEU A 45 5.19 1.15 8.00
CA LEU A 45 4.82 0.13 7.01
C LEU A 45 3.33 -0.17 7.04
N LEU A 46 2.78 -0.39 8.24
CA LEU A 46 1.37 -0.69 8.42
C LEU A 46 0.50 0.55 8.16
N GLY A 47 0.87 1.70 8.71
CA GLY A 47 0.11 2.94 8.59
C GLY A 47 -0.01 3.45 7.16
N VAL A 48 1.09 3.44 6.39
CA VAL A 48 1.04 3.82 4.97
C VAL A 48 0.13 2.87 4.19
N ASN A 49 0.24 1.56 4.41
CA ASN A 49 -0.61 0.58 3.74
C ASN A 49 -2.08 0.78 4.09
N GLU A 50 -2.41 0.88 5.38
CA GLU A 50 -3.76 1.05 5.89
C GLU A 50 -4.42 2.28 5.26
N LYS A 51 -3.79 3.46 5.38
CA LYS A 51 -4.35 4.72 4.87
C LYS A 51 -4.46 4.74 3.35
N MET A 52 -3.52 4.13 2.64
CA MET A 52 -3.59 4.03 1.18
C MET A 52 -4.74 3.11 0.72
N TYR A 53 -4.96 2.00 1.40
CA TYR A 53 -6.10 1.12 1.12
C TYR A 53 -7.44 1.74 1.51
N ALA A 54 -7.52 2.43 2.64
CA ALA A 54 -8.74 3.13 3.06
C ALA A 54 -9.18 4.13 1.97
N LYS A 55 -8.21 4.82 1.38
CA LYS A 55 -8.47 5.82 0.34
C LYS A 55 -8.74 5.24 -1.04
N TYR A 56 -8.01 4.20 -1.44
CA TYR A 56 -7.95 3.74 -2.83
C TYR A 56 -8.49 2.32 -3.05
N GLY A 57 -8.61 1.48 -2.01
CA GLY A 57 -9.04 0.09 -2.12
C GLY A 57 -10.39 -0.07 -2.80
N LEU A 58 -11.35 0.78 -2.43
CA LEU A 58 -12.72 0.78 -2.98
C LEU A 58 -12.86 1.56 -4.30
N ARG A 59 -11.80 2.23 -4.78
CA ARG A 59 -11.86 2.94 -6.06
C ARG A 59 -11.95 1.94 -7.22
N ARG A 60 -12.58 2.36 -8.32
CA ARG A 60 -12.62 1.56 -9.55
C ARG A 60 -11.21 1.44 -10.13
N ASN A 61 -10.91 0.32 -10.79
CA ASN A 61 -9.65 0.18 -11.51
C ASN A 61 -9.56 1.27 -12.60
N ASN A 62 -8.35 1.75 -12.91
CA ASN A 62 -8.14 2.77 -13.95
C ASN A 62 -8.90 4.09 -13.69
N SER A 63 -9.02 4.53 -12.44
CA SER A 63 -9.76 5.75 -12.06
C SER A 63 -8.93 6.79 -11.29
N VAL A 64 -7.73 6.43 -10.84
CA VAL A 64 -6.90 7.27 -9.99
C VAL A 64 -5.77 7.89 -10.81
N HIS A 65 -5.60 9.22 -10.69
CA HIS A 65 -4.46 9.92 -11.28
C HIS A 65 -3.16 9.57 -10.56
N LEU A 66 -2.08 9.35 -11.32
CA LEU A 66 -0.75 9.05 -10.78
C LEU A 66 -0.32 10.06 -9.73
N ALA A 67 -0.45 11.37 -10.03
CA ALA A 67 -0.01 12.44 -9.14
C ALA A 67 -0.77 12.47 -7.80
N ALA A 68 -2.06 12.08 -7.79
CA ALA A 68 -2.81 11.99 -6.54
C ALA A 68 -2.29 10.83 -5.69
N PHE A 69 -2.11 9.67 -6.31
CA PHE A 69 -1.60 8.46 -5.67
C PHE A 69 -0.20 8.66 -5.08
N THR A 70 0.76 9.18 -5.86
CA THR A 70 2.15 9.36 -5.44
C THR A 70 2.33 10.45 -4.40
N ARG A 71 1.56 11.56 -4.48
CA ARG A 71 1.61 12.62 -3.47
C ARG A 71 1.04 12.17 -2.12
N ASP A 72 -0.06 11.43 -2.13
CA ASP A 72 -0.62 10.88 -0.89
C ASP A 72 0.34 9.84 -0.29
N LEU A 73 0.89 8.95 -1.10
CA LEU A 73 1.88 7.96 -0.66
C LEU A 73 3.12 8.62 -0.03
N LEU A 74 3.75 9.56 -0.75
CA LEU A 74 4.91 10.29 -0.25
C LEU A 74 4.61 11.07 1.04
N GLY A 75 3.49 11.80 1.06
CA GLY A 75 3.15 12.59 2.24
C GLY A 75 2.77 11.73 3.45
N LEU A 76 2.14 10.56 3.24
CA LEU A 76 1.92 9.58 4.29
C LEU A 76 3.24 9.02 4.82
N SER A 77 4.17 8.66 3.94
CA SER A 77 5.49 8.15 4.36
C SER A 77 6.27 9.18 5.18
N ILE A 78 6.30 10.46 4.74
CA ILE A 78 6.93 11.55 5.51
C ILE A 78 6.26 11.68 6.89
N LEU A 79 4.93 11.65 6.92
CA LEU A 79 4.17 11.85 8.15
C LEU A 79 4.44 10.74 9.17
N TYR A 80 4.33 9.47 8.76
CA TYR A 80 4.58 8.33 9.64
C TYR A 80 6.01 8.28 10.13
N ILE A 81 6.99 8.58 9.27
CA ILE A 81 8.40 8.66 9.67
C ILE A 81 8.60 9.67 10.79
N LYS A 82 8.02 10.86 10.67
CA LYS A 82 8.13 11.89 11.71
C LYS A 82 7.41 11.53 13.00
N ILE A 83 6.31 10.78 12.90
CA ILE A 83 5.60 10.33 14.10
C ILE A 83 6.42 9.28 14.86
N THR A 84 7.10 8.39 14.14
CA THR A 84 8.00 7.42 14.77
C THR A 84 9.24 8.11 15.34
N ASP A 85 9.80 9.10 14.64
CA ASP A 85 11.06 9.73 15.02
C ASP A 85 11.15 11.19 14.55
N ASP A 86 10.52 12.10 15.30
CA ASP A 86 10.34 13.50 14.89
C ASP A 86 11.66 14.30 14.88
N HIS A 87 12.67 13.84 15.60
CA HIS A 87 13.92 14.58 15.79
C HIS A 87 14.98 14.30 14.74
N LEU A 88 14.96 13.11 14.12
CA LEU A 88 16.02 12.70 13.20
C LEU A 88 15.72 13.04 11.74
N ILE A 89 14.46 12.99 11.30
CA ILE A 89 14.15 13.05 9.86
C ILE A 89 13.58 14.41 9.43
N LYS A 90 14.48 15.23 8.88
CA LYS A 90 14.14 16.54 8.29
C LYS A 90 13.62 16.39 6.86
N ASN A 91 12.69 17.27 6.49
CA ASN A 91 12.17 17.35 5.11
C ASN A 91 13.26 17.60 4.05
N THR A 92 14.40 18.17 4.44
CA THR A 92 15.54 18.38 3.55
C THR A 92 16.11 17.08 3.00
N LEU A 93 15.99 15.97 3.74
CA LEU A 93 16.48 14.66 3.30
C LEU A 93 15.71 14.13 2.08
N PHE A 94 14.45 14.53 1.92
CA PHE A 94 13.61 14.13 0.78
C PHE A 94 13.89 14.94 -0.50
N ILE A 95 14.72 15.98 -0.44
CA ILE A 95 15.02 16.84 -1.60
C ILE A 95 15.66 16.02 -2.72
N ASP A 96 16.63 15.18 -2.39
CA ASP A 96 17.35 14.37 -3.38
C ASP A 96 16.42 13.35 -4.04
N PHE A 97 15.53 12.75 -3.26
CA PHE A 97 14.50 11.85 -3.77
C PHE A 97 13.57 12.56 -4.77
N ILE A 98 13.03 13.73 -4.41
CA ILE A 98 12.08 14.43 -5.30
C ILE A 98 12.75 15.08 -6.53
N ASN A 99 14.05 15.37 -6.45
CA ASN A 99 14.80 15.98 -7.54
C ASN A 99 15.14 14.98 -8.66
N GLN A 100 15.00 13.67 -8.40
CA GLN A 100 15.08 12.68 -9.45
C GLN A 100 13.99 12.95 -10.49
N GLU A 101 14.38 13.12 -11.76
CA GLU A 101 13.48 13.53 -12.85
C GLU A 101 12.20 12.68 -12.93
N ARG A 102 12.32 11.36 -12.75
CA ARG A 102 11.18 10.44 -12.76
C ARG A 102 10.25 10.61 -11.57
N MET A 103 10.78 10.87 -10.38
CA MET A 103 9.98 11.14 -9.17
C MET A 103 9.25 12.47 -9.30
N PHE A 104 9.97 13.49 -9.77
CA PHE A 104 9.43 14.81 -10.06
C PHE A 104 8.26 14.73 -11.05
N ALA A 105 8.44 14.01 -12.16
CA ALA A 105 7.41 13.81 -13.17
C ALA A 105 6.20 13.05 -12.61
N ALA A 106 6.41 12.02 -11.77
CA ALA A 106 5.33 11.25 -11.16
C ALA A 106 4.49 12.07 -10.16
N LEU A 107 5.14 13.00 -9.43
CA LEU A 107 4.46 13.95 -8.55
C LEU A 107 3.75 15.07 -9.31
N ASN A 108 4.09 15.28 -10.59
CA ASN A 108 3.47 16.24 -11.50
C ASN A 108 3.31 17.65 -10.92
N PHE A 109 4.35 18.18 -10.29
CA PHE A 109 4.31 19.53 -9.68
C PHE A 109 4.15 20.65 -10.71
N GLY A 110 4.56 20.43 -11.96
CA GLY A 110 4.50 21.43 -13.02
C GLY A 110 3.09 21.87 -13.40
N ASN A 111 2.12 20.94 -13.38
CA ASN A 111 0.74 21.23 -13.79
C ASN A 111 -0.09 21.92 -12.69
N ASP A 112 0.37 21.87 -11.44
CA ASP A 112 -0.32 22.52 -10.32
C ASP A 112 0.38 23.84 -10.02
N LYS A 113 -0.31 24.96 -10.34
CA LYS A 113 0.19 26.33 -10.15
C LYS A 113 0.71 26.57 -8.73
N ARG A 114 0.18 25.85 -7.73
CA ARG A 114 0.61 25.93 -6.32
C ARG A 114 2.02 25.40 -6.09
N PHE A 115 2.51 24.49 -6.92
CA PHE A 115 3.81 23.84 -6.79
C PHE A 115 4.83 24.32 -7.84
N ALA A 116 4.39 24.70 -9.04
CA ALA A 116 5.28 25.02 -10.16
C ALA A 116 6.35 26.05 -9.80
N ARG A 117 5.98 27.12 -9.08
CA ARG A 117 6.88 28.23 -8.71
C ARG A 117 7.66 28.03 -7.41
N LYS A 118 7.49 26.91 -6.72
CA LYS A 118 8.09 26.68 -5.40
C LYS A 118 9.44 25.97 -5.52
N ALA A 119 10.39 26.34 -4.66
CA ALA A 119 11.61 25.57 -4.45
C ALA A 119 11.29 24.14 -3.97
N PRO A 120 12.17 23.14 -4.22
CA PRO A 120 11.93 21.74 -3.84
C PRO A 120 11.47 21.56 -2.39
N LEU A 121 12.16 22.17 -1.42
CA LEU A 121 11.78 22.11 0.00
C LEU A 121 10.37 22.67 0.26
N ALA A 122 10.00 23.78 -0.39
CA ALA A 122 8.68 24.37 -0.25
C ALA A 122 7.57 23.51 -0.89
N ARG A 123 7.90 22.65 -1.87
CA ARG A 123 6.98 21.64 -2.42
C ARG A 123 6.77 20.49 -1.44
N ILE A 124 7.82 19.99 -0.80
CA ILE A 124 7.74 18.94 0.23
C ILE A 124 6.90 19.43 1.42
N ASN A 125 7.21 20.60 1.96
CA ASN A 125 6.45 21.21 3.05
C ASN A 125 4.97 21.41 2.66
N LEU A 126 4.68 21.72 1.39
CA LEU A 126 3.32 21.85 0.91
C LEU A 126 2.61 20.49 0.82
N ILE A 127 3.27 19.42 0.35
CA ILE A 127 2.70 18.06 0.36
C ILE A 127 2.35 17.68 1.79
N GLU A 128 3.31 17.76 2.70
CA GLU A 128 3.12 17.39 4.10
C GLU A 128 1.93 18.14 4.71
N ARG A 129 1.88 19.47 4.55
CA ARG A 129 0.75 20.28 5.04
C ARG A 129 -0.59 19.89 4.40
N ILE A 130 -0.61 19.55 3.11
CA ILE A 130 -1.84 19.11 2.44
C ILE A 130 -2.29 17.76 3.01
N ILE A 131 -1.37 16.84 3.26
CA ILE A 131 -1.68 15.53 3.82
C ILE A 131 -2.12 15.65 5.28
N LEU A 132 -1.36 16.37 6.09
CA LEU A 132 -1.76 16.73 7.46
C LEU A 132 -3.17 17.34 7.48
N LYS A 133 -3.44 18.35 6.64
CA LYS A 133 -4.78 18.95 6.57
C LYS A 133 -5.88 17.95 6.19
N LYS A 134 -5.61 17.02 5.27
CA LYS A 134 -6.59 15.98 4.93
C LYS A 134 -6.89 15.09 6.14
N PHE A 135 -5.88 14.79 6.95
CA PHE A 135 -6.03 14.00 8.16
C PHE A 135 -6.51 14.80 9.37
N THR A 136 -6.44 16.14 9.38
CA THR A 136 -7.06 16.95 10.45
C THR A 136 -8.47 17.39 10.11
N VAL A 137 -8.83 17.57 8.84
CA VAL A 137 -10.19 18.00 8.43
C VAL A 137 -11.21 16.89 8.58
N ILE A 138 -10.78 15.62 8.53
CA ILE A 138 -11.65 14.48 8.83
C ILE A 138 -12.15 14.57 10.31
N ASP A 139 -11.39 15.22 11.23
CA ASP A 139 -11.65 15.22 12.68
C ASP A 139 -12.91 15.99 13.03
N THR A 140 -13.16 17.07 12.31
CA THR A 140 -14.28 17.98 12.62
C THR A 140 -15.64 17.42 12.22
N SER A 141 -15.69 16.36 11.40
CA SER A 141 -16.94 15.89 10.79
C SER A 141 -17.51 14.61 11.39
N ASN A 142 -16.73 13.87 12.20
CA ASN A 142 -17.24 12.68 12.89
C ASN A 142 -16.46 12.41 14.19
N PRO A 143 -16.97 12.82 15.36
CA PRO A 143 -16.26 12.70 16.65
C PRO A 143 -16.03 11.26 17.10
N LEU A 144 -16.66 10.26 16.46
CA LEU A 144 -16.45 8.84 16.74
C LEU A 144 -15.20 8.26 16.07
N HIS A 145 -14.69 8.92 15.03
CA HIS A 145 -13.42 8.59 14.40
C HIS A 145 -12.42 9.71 14.72
N LYS A 146 -11.96 9.75 15.99
CA LYS A 146 -10.74 10.48 16.33
C LYS A 146 -9.67 10.07 15.33
N ASN A 147 -9.14 11.01 14.54
CA ASN A 147 -8.11 10.76 13.54
C ASN A 147 -6.80 10.40 14.22
N SER A 148 -6.74 9.17 14.64
CA SER A 148 -5.53 8.61 15.14
C SER A 148 -4.70 8.24 13.91
N LEU A 149 -3.51 8.85 13.83
CA LEU A 149 -2.42 8.31 13.02
C LEU A 149 -2.07 6.87 13.44
N GLU A 150 -2.67 6.37 14.53
CA GLU A 150 -2.80 4.96 14.82
C GLU A 150 -3.29 4.16 13.61
N VAL A 151 -2.70 2.99 13.54
CA VAL A 151 -2.94 2.01 12.50
C VAL A 151 -4.17 1.20 12.91
N ASP A 152 -5.18 1.17 12.04
CA ASP A 152 -6.29 0.23 12.19
C ASP A 152 -5.82 -1.18 11.77
N LEU A 153 -5.38 -1.96 12.76
CA LEU A 153 -4.89 -3.32 12.55
C LEU A 153 -6.00 -4.26 12.06
N ALA A 154 -7.27 -4.01 12.41
CA ALA A 154 -8.39 -4.80 11.90
C ALA A 154 -8.59 -4.55 10.40
N HIS A 155 -8.42 -3.30 9.95
CA HIS A 155 -8.45 -2.97 8.53
C HIS A 155 -7.29 -3.63 7.76
N ILE A 156 -6.07 -3.63 8.31
CA ILE A 156 -4.95 -4.38 7.72
C ILE A 156 -5.25 -5.87 7.64
N LEU A 157 -5.76 -6.48 8.72
CA LEU A 157 -6.12 -7.89 8.73
C LEU A 157 -7.17 -8.23 7.66
N MET A 158 -8.17 -7.35 7.47
CA MET A 158 -9.15 -7.48 6.41
C MET A 158 -8.47 -7.46 5.02
N ILE A 159 -7.56 -6.52 4.78
CA ILE A 159 -6.81 -6.41 3.51
C ILE A 159 -6.02 -7.69 3.23
N VAL A 160 -5.32 -8.23 4.24
CA VAL A 160 -4.50 -9.45 4.11
C VAL A 160 -5.40 -10.68 3.88
N THR A 161 -6.50 -10.79 4.62
CA THR A 161 -7.48 -11.88 4.46
C THR A 161 -8.06 -11.93 3.05
N GLN A 162 -8.37 -10.78 2.45
CA GLN A 162 -8.89 -10.70 1.08
C GLN A 162 -7.90 -11.23 0.02
N ARG A 163 -6.59 -11.22 0.30
CA ARG A 163 -5.57 -11.67 -0.64
C ARG A 163 -5.44 -13.19 -0.71
N LYS A 164 -5.76 -13.90 0.38
CA LYS A 164 -5.56 -15.35 0.52
C LYS A 164 -4.15 -15.82 0.08
N SER A 165 -3.12 -15.00 0.33
CA SER A 165 -1.74 -15.28 -0.06
C SER A 165 -0.96 -15.77 1.15
N LEU A 166 -0.62 -17.07 1.17
CA LEU A 166 0.19 -17.67 2.24
C LEU A 166 1.57 -17.00 2.33
N GLN A 167 2.22 -16.76 1.18
CA GLN A 167 3.53 -16.10 1.09
C GLN A 167 3.53 -14.70 1.70
N LEU A 168 2.45 -13.94 1.48
CA LEU A 168 2.31 -12.60 2.05
C LEU A 168 2.24 -12.66 3.57
N ILE A 169 1.43 -13.57 4.12
CA ILE A 169 1.25 -13.74 5.57
C ILE A 169 2.56 -14.20 6.21
N GLU A 170 3.26 -15.15 5.60
CA GLU A 170 4.58 -15.60 6.06
C GLU A 170 5.60 -14.46 6.06
N ALA A 171 5.66 -13.67 4.98
CA ALA A 171 6.56 -12.53 4.90
C ALA A 171 6.25 -11.47 5.98
N MET A 172 4.97 -11.25 6.29
CA MET A 172 4.55 -10.37 7.38
C MET A 172 5.01 -10.92 8.74
N LEU A 173 4.68 -12.17 9.06
CA LEU A 173 5.05 -12.82 10.32
C LEU A 173 6.56 -12.85 10.53
N ASN A 174 7.34 -13.14 9.48
CA ASN A 174 8.80 -13.11 9.52
C ASN A 174 9.35 -11.70 9.79
N SER A 175 8.68 -10.65 9.31
CA SER A 175 9.08 -9.27 9.62
C SER A 175 8.70 -8.85 11.04
N PHE A 176 7.69 -9.48 11.64
CA PHE A 176 7.24 -9.20 13.00
C PHE A 176 7.99 -10.01 14.07
N GLN A 177 8.73 -11.05 13.69
CA GLN A 177 9.53 -11.89 14.59
C GLN A 177 10.33 -11.11 15.65
N PRO A 178 11.04 -10.01 15.32
CA PRO A 178 11.78 -9.22 16.32
C PRO A 178 10.89 -8.53 17.38
N PHE A 179 9.61 -8.34 17.08
CA PHE A 179 8.64 -7.62 17.92
C PHE A 179 7.75 -8.57 18.73
N ILE A 180 7.75 -9.86 18.40
CA ILE A 180 6.99 -10.86 19.16
C ILE A 180 7.83 -11.19 20.40
N PRO A 181 7.37 -10.85 21.62
CA PRO A 181 8.06 -11.28 22.82
C PRO A 181 8.12 -12.82 22.82
N ILE A 182 9.27 -13.38 23.16
CA ILE A 182 9.49 -14.82 23.31
C ILE A 182 8.51 -15.46 24.34
N CYS A 183 7.78 -14.63 25.09
CA CYS A 183 6.85 -15.02 26.16
C CYS A 183 5.38 -15.02 25.68
N TYR A 184 5.01 -16.03 24.88
CA TYR A 184 3.64 -16.29 24.42
C TYR A 184 2.56 -16.65 25.47
N PRO A 185 2.76 -16.71 26.81
CA PRO A 185 1.63 -16.86 27.74
C PRO A 185 0.95 -15.55 28.17
N TYR A 186 1.51 -14.36 27.91
CA TYR A 186 1.11 -13.12 28.58
C TYR A 186 0.82 -11.94 27.63
N ILE A 187 0.07 -12.18 26.56
CA ILE A 187 -0.47 -11.06 25.77
C ILE A 187 -1.54 -10.38 26.61
N GLU A 188 -1.28 -9.13 26.99
CA GLU A 188 -2.25 -8.32 27.72
C GLU A 188 -3.55 -8.20 26.91
N LYS A 189 -4.69 -8.15 27.58
CA LYS A 189 -6.00 -8.08 26.89
C LYS A 189 -6.08 -6.90 25.92
N ASP A 190 -5.35 -5.82 26.20
CA ASP A 190 -5.37 -4.58 25.43
C ASP A 190 -4.22 -4.47 24.40
N ASP A 191 -3.37 -5.49 24.27
CA ASP A 191 -2.31 -5.52 23.25
C ASP A 191 -2.88 -5.81 21.85
N LYS A 192 -3.35 -4.75 21.19
CA LYS A 192 -3.90 -4.80 19.84
C LYS A 192 -2.93 -5.43 18.83
N PHE A 193 -1.62 -5.20 18.98
CA PHE A 193 -0.63 -5.72 18.05
C PHE A 193 -0.40 -7.22 18.26
N GLY A 194 -0.30 -7.67 19.50
CA GLY A 194 -0.25 -9.10 19.84
C GLY A 194 -1.45 -9.87 19.29
N HIS A 195 -2.67 -9.34 19.48
CA HIS A 195 -3.89 -9.93 18.89
C HIS A 195 -3.83 -9.98 17.35
N PHE A 196 -3.38 -8.91 16.71
CA PHE A 196 -3.22 -8.87 15.25
C PHE A 196 -2.24 -9.95 14.75
N VAL A 197 -1.12 -10.15 15.42
CA VAL A 197 -0.15 -11.21 15.06
C VAL A 197 -0.73 -12.60 15.26
N ILE A 198 -1.47 -12.84 16.35
CA ILE A 198 -2.18 -14.11 16.56
C ILE A 198 -3.16 -14.40 15.41
N GLU A 199 -3.93 -13.39 14.99
CA GLU A 199 -4.87 -13.55 13.88
C GLU A 199 -4.17 -13.88 12.56
N LEU A 200 -2.98 -13.32 12.31
CA LEU A 200 -2.17 -13.70 11.16
C LEU A 200 -1.71 -15.16 11.23
N TYR A 201 -1.30 -15.67 12.39
CA TYR A 201 -0.99 -17.09 12.56
C TYR A 201 -2.22 -17.99 12.34
N ARG A 202 -3.39 -17.59 12.83
CA ARG A 202 -4.66 -18.30 12.59
C ARG A 202 -4.97 -18.37 11.10
N LEU A 203 -4.86 -17.24 10.40
CA LEU A 203 -5.09 -17.16 8.97
C LEU A 203 -4.08 -18.00 8.17
N LYS A 204 -2.80 -18.00 8.55
CA LYS A 204 -1.76 -18.88 7.97
C LYS A 204 -2.18 -20.35 8.08
N ASN A 205 -2.48 -20.81 9.29
CA ASN A 205 -2.85 -22.21 9.54
C ASN A 205 -4.12 -22.59 8.75
N GLN A 206 -5.10 -21.69 8.67
CA GLN A 206 -6.31 -21.94 7.86
C GLN A 206 -5.96 -22.16 6.38
N LEU A 207 -5.15 -21.28 5.78
CA LEU A 207 -4.77 -21.40 4.37
C LEU A 207 -3.92 -22.65 4.10
N GLU A 208 -3.06 -23.05 5.03
CA GLU A 208 -2.29 -24.31 4.94
C GLU A 208 -3.21 -25.53 4.93
N MET A 209 -4.19 -25.57 5.84
CA MET A 209 -5.17 -26.67 5.88
C MET A 209 -6.05 -26.72 4.63
N GLU A 210 -6.46 -25.57 4.10
CA GLU A 210 -7.18 -25.48 2.82
C GLU A 210 -6.32 -26.00 1.65
N ALA A 211 -5.02 -25.70 1.63
CA ALA A 211 -4.10 -26.18 0.60
C ALA A 211 -3.88 -27.70 0.67
N ILE A 212 -3.68 -28.24 1.87
CA ILE A 212 -3.55 -29.68 2.11
C ILE A 212 -4.81 -30.43 1.65
N THR A 213 -5.99 -29.92 2.04
CA THR A 213 -7.28 -30.54 1.68
C THR A 213 -7.48 -30.59 0.16
N LYS A 214 -7.18 -29.49 -0.54
CA LYS A 214 -7.25 -29.45 -2.02
C LYS A 214 -6.26 -30.38 -2.71
N GLY A 215 -5.06 -30.55 -2.13
CA GLY A 215 -4.09 -31.52 -2.63
C GLY A 215 -4.63 -32.96 -2.57
N TYR A 216 -5.20 -33.35 -1.43
CA TYR A 216 -5.82 -34.66 -1.27
C TYR A 216 -7.00 -34.90 -2.23
N GLU A 217 -7.82 -33.88 -2.51
CA GLU A 217 -8.92 -33.98 -3.47
C GLU A 217 -8.42 -34.21 -4.91
N ALA A 218 -7.38 -33.48 -5.33
CA ALA A 218 -6.79 -33.63 -6.67
C ALA A 218 -6.18 -35.02 -6.90
N ASP A 219 -5.53 -35.58 -5.87
CA ASP A 219 -4.96 -36.94 -5.93
C ASP A 219 -6.07 -38.01 -5.97
N ARG A 220 -7.18 -37.77 -5.26
CA ARG A 220 -8.34 -38.67 -5.27
C ARG A 220 -9.07 -38.68 -6.62
N GLU A 221 -9.27 -37.52 -7.23
CA GLU A 221 -9.86 -37.41 -8.57
C GLU A 221 -8.97 -38.06 -9.64
N SER A 222 -7.64 -37.88 -9.52
CA SER A 222 -6.67 -38.54 -10.40
C SER A 222 -6.71 -40.07 -10.25
N SER A 223 -6.86 -40.57 -9.03
CA SER A 223 -6.93 -42.02 -8.75
C SER A 223 -8.24 -42.67 -9.21
N CYS A 224 -9.36 -41.92 -9.24
CA CYS A 224 -10.64 -42.43 -9.77
C CYS A 224 -10.68 -42.49 -11.30
N SER A 225 -9.78 -41.80 -12.02
CA SER A 225 -9.65 -41.90 -13.48
C SER A 225 -8.93 -43.18 -13.95
N PHE A 226 -8.19 -43.85 -13.07
CA PHE A 226 -7.49 -45.09 -13.39
C PHE A 226 -8.42 -46.32 -13.48
N PHE A 227 -9.64 -46.23 -12.96
CA PHE A 227 -10.63 -47.33 -13.01
C PHE A 227 -11.68 -47.18 -14.13
N ALA A 228 -11.58 -46.16 -14.99
CA ALA A 228 -12.43 -46.02 -16.17
C ALA A 228 -11.61 -46.34 -17.44
N PHE A 229 -12.02 -47.40 -18.15
CA PHE A 229 -11.45 -47.97 -19.39
C PHE A 229 -10.35 -49.03 -19.25
N GLY A 230 -10.67 -50.09 -18.51
CA GLY A 230 -10.24 -51.44 -18.89
C GLY A 230 -11.23 -52.03 -19.90
N ASN A 231 -10.98 -51.82 -21.19
CA ASN A 231 -11.54 -52.68 -22.24
C ASN A 231 -10.81 -54.04 -22.11
N PRO A 232 -11.49 -55.18 -21.91
CA PRO A 232 -10.84 -56.44 -21.51
C PRO A 232 -10.05 -57.18 -22.61
N PHE A 233 -9.63 -56.49 -23.67
CA PHE A 233 -8.92 -57.11 -24.79
C PHE A 233 -7.76 -56.26 -25.29
N GLU A 234 -6.66 -56.20 -24.52
CA GLU A 234 -5.36 -55.92 -25.14
C GLU A 234 -4.27 -56.76 -24.49
N ARG A 235 -3.62 -57.56 -25.34
CA ARG A 235 -2.63 -58.57 -24.99
C ARG A 235 -1.41 -57.92 -24.36
N VAL A 236 -1.12 -58.32 -23.12
CA VAL A 236 0.17 -58.14 -22.48
C VAL A 236 1.22 -58.95 -23.26
N HIS A 237 2.06 -58.27 -24.02
CA HIS A 237 3.32 -58.85 -24.49
C HIS A 237 4.34 -58.74 -23.36
N TYR A 238 4.68 -59.88 -22.78
CA TYR A 238 5.83 -60.05 -21.89
C TYR A 238 7.11 -59.75 -22.66
N ILE A 239 7.83 -58.70 -22.26
CA ILE A 239 9.24 -58.52 -22.61
C ILE A 239 10.05 -59.02 -21.42
N ALA A 240 10.84 -60.06 -21.67
CA ALA A 240 11.75 -60.67 -20.71
C ALA A 240 12.90 -59.74 -20.33
N PRO A 241 13.47 -59.87 -19.11
CA PRO A 241 14.61 -59.07 -18.69
C PRO A 241 15.91 -59.65 -19.25
N SER A 242 16.61 -58.88 -20.09
CA SER A 242 17.98 -59.18 -20.52
C SER A 242 18.99 -58.30 -19.77
N GLU A 243 19.82 -58.97 -18.99
CA GLU A 243 21.26 -58.75 -18.83
C GLU A 243 21.78 -57.39 -18.34
N SER A 244 22.39 -57.45 -17.17
CA SER A 244 23.37 -56.50 -16.65
C SER A 244 24.67 -56.51 -17.46
N PRO A 245 25.39 -55.38 -17.48
CA PRO A 245 26.82 -55.45 -17.20
C PRO A 245 27.35 -54.32 -16.30
N SER A 246 28.04 -54.77 -15.25
CA SER A 246 29.38 -54.35 -14.82
C SER A 246 29.64 -52.98 -14.13
N PRO A 247 30.64 -52.94 -13.22
CA PRO A 247 30.88 -51.82 -12.30
C PRO A 247 32.03 -50.90 -12.76
N VAL A 248 31.91 -49.60 -12.49
CA VAL A 248 32.99 -48.60 -12.52
C VAL A 248 32.75 -47.71 -11.29
N LYS A 249 33.46 -47.93 -10.18
CA LYS A 249 34.74 -47.30 -9.79
C LYS A 249 34.71 -45.77 -9.71
N ASP A 250 35.25 -45.31 -8.58
CA ASP A 250 35.71 -43.96 -8.24
C ASP A 250 34.70 -43.05 -7.52
N TYR A 251 34.74 -43.11 -6.19
CA TYR A 251 34.42 -41.95 -5.34
C TYR A 251 35.47 -41.85 -4.21
N ASP A 252 36.15 -40.72 -4.21
CA ASP A 252 37.28 -40.32 -3.37
C ASP A 252 36.75 -39.56 -2.14
N PRO A 253 37.12 -39.89 -0.88
CA PRO A 253 36.61 -39.21 0.30
C PRO A 253 37.70 -38.38 0.97
N MET A 254 37.82 -37.10 0.66
CA MET A 254 38.62 -36.15 1.45
C MET A 254 38.06 -34.72 1.34
N PHE A 255 38.13 -34.00 2.46
CA PHE A 255 37.83 -32.58 2.70
C PHE A 255 36.41 -32.21 3.14
N TYR A 256 36.14 -32.40 4.43
CA TYR A 256 35.42 -31.40 5.21
C TYR A 256 36.35 -30.81 6.29
N GLY A 257 36.76 -29.58 6.06
CA GLY A 257 37.44 -28.74 7.04
C GLY A 257 36.45 -28.20 8.06
N CYS A 258 36.73 -28.50 9.33
CA CYS A 258 36.16 -27.85 10.50
C CYS A 258 36.72 -26.42 10.62
N PRO A 259 35.94 -25.43 11.07
CA PRO A 259 36.50 -24.34 11.85
C PRO A 259 35.94 -24.36 13.26
N SER A 260 36.81 -24.72 14.21
CA SER A 260 36.60 -24.52 15.63
C SER A 260 36.89 -23.05 15.99
N THR A 261 35.88 -22.42 16.57
CA THR A 261 35.95 -21.58 17.79
C THR A 261 37.19 -20.73 18.02
N LEU A 262 37.01 -19.40 18.02
CA LEU A 262 37.69 -18.53 18.96
C LEU A 262 36.74 -17.42 19.41
N ALA A 263 36.20 -17.61 20.62
CA ALA A 263 35.54 -16.60 21.40
C ALA A 263 36.60 -15.74 22.10
N THR A 264 36.43 -14.41 22.14
CA THR A 264 36.39 -13.57 23.35
C THR A 264 36.52 -12.09 22.98
N GLY A 265 35.65 -11.25 23.55
CA GLY A 265 35.76 -9.79 23.43
C GLY A 265 34.43 -9.08 23.67
N GLY A 266 33.93 -9.13 24.90
CA GLY A 266 32.68 -8.49 25.29
C GLY A 266 32.75 -6.96 25.33
N ARG A 267 31.59 -6.34 25.15
CA ARG A 267 31.17 -5.15 25.91
C ARG A 267 29.66 -5.02 25.83
N ALA A 268 29.02 -5.26 26.96
CA ALA A 268 27.60 -5.01 27.18
C ALA A 268 27.37 -3.50 27.26
N ALA A 269 26.43 -2.99 26.46
CA ALA A 269 25.74 -1.74 26.72
C ALA A 269 24.24 -2.07 26.68
N SER A 270 23.65 -2.16 27.86
CA SER A 270 22.22 -2.31 28.08
C SER A 270 21.50 -1.03 27.66
N THR A 271 20.73 -1.08 26.58
CA THR A 271 19.69 -0.08 26.31
C THR A 271 18.34 -0.73 26.57
N THR A 272 17.85 -0.47 27.78
CA THR A 272 16.47 -0.70 28.20
C THR A 272 15.56 0.13 27.29
N SER A 273 14.82 -0.52 26.40
CA SER A 273 13.74 0.10 25.64
C SER A 273 12.57 0.32 26.61
N GLN A 274 12.41 1.56 27.09
CA GLN A 274 11.22 1.99 27.81
C GLN A 274 10.17 2.42 26.78
N PHE A 275 9.09 1.64 26.69
CA PHE A 275 7.85 2.09 26.06
C PHE A 275 7.25 3.19 26.93
N SER A 276 7.48 4.44 26.55
CA SER A 276 6.91 5.61 27.22
C SER A 276 5.52 5.89 26.67
N PHE A 277 4.52 5.57 27.49
CA PHE A 277 3.16 6.10 27.45
C PHE A 277 3.22 7.64 27.51
N PHE A 278 2.76 8.35 26.48
CA PHE A 278 2.58 9.80 26.56
C PHE A 278 1.24 10.12 27.26
N ALA A 279 1.33 10.45 28.54
CA ALA A 279 0.34 11.28 29.21
C ALA A 279 0.57 12.75 28.78
N MET A 280 -0.45 13.37 28.19
CA MET A 280 -0.51 14.80 27.92
C MET A 280 -1.15 15.48 29.14
N ASP A 281 -0.33 16.12 29.97
CA ASP A 281 -0.79 17.07 30.98
C ASP A 281 -0.56 18.51 30.52
N ASP A 282 -1.68 19.23 30.44
CA ASP A 282 -1.90 20.61 30.88
C ASP A 282 -0.77 21.63 30.77
N VAL A 283 -0.81 22.45 29.70
CA VAL A 283 -0.60 23.91 29.80
C VAL A 283 -1.36 24.63 28.67
N LEU A 284 -2.53 25.22 28.99
CA LEU A 284 -2.98 26.55 28.56
C LEU A 284 -4.47 26.74 28.87
N SER A 285 -4.78 27.13 30.11
CA SER A 285 -6.05 27.79 30.42
C SER A 285 -5.79 28.96 31.35
N LYS A 286 -5.79 30.17 30.79
CA LYS A 286 -6.19 31.38 31.51
C LYS A 286 -6.95 32.32 30.57
N SER A 287 -8.17 32.60 31.02
CA SER A 287 -8.95 33.83 30.86
C SER A 287 -9.41 34.24 29.45
N GLN A 288 -10.72 34.11 29.19
CA GLN A 288 -11.64 35.22 29.45
C GLN A 288 -13.10 34.73 29.48
N GLN A 289 -13.76 35.00 30.60
CA GLN A 289 -15.21 35.03 30.74
C GLN A 289 -15.78 36.17 29.89
N LYS A 290 -16.86 35.91 29.16
CA LYS A 290 -17.88 36.93 28.91
C LYS A 290 -19.26 36.30 28.75
N GLU A 291 -20.06 36.62 29.75
CA GLU A 291 -21.53 36.81 29.83
C GLU A 291 -22.47 36.08 28.88
N ALA A 292 -23.48 35.51 29.55
CA ALA A 292 -24.71 34.96 29.05
C ALA A 292 -25.53 35.97 28.24
N VAL A 293 -26.16 35.48 27.18
CA VAL A 293 -27.45 35.96 26.67
C VAL A 293 -28.28 34.70 26.38
N GLU A 294 -29.33 34.51 27.17
CA GLU A 294 -30.46 33.64 26.85
C GLU A 294 -31.10 34.14 25.55
N ASP A 295 -31.19 33.29 24.53
CA ASP A 295 -32.04 33.50 23.36
C ASP A 295 -32.83 32.21 23.13
N ASP A 296 -34.07 32.22 23.64
CA ASP A 296 -35.12 31.25 23.35
C ASP A 296 -35.39 31.26 21.84
N ARG A 297 -34.99 30.20 21.14
CA ARG A 297 -35.43 29.96 19.77
C ARG A 297 -36.07 28.60 19.62
N GLU A 298 -37.31 28.71 19.17
CA GLU A 298 -38.29 27.70 18.82
C GLU A 298 -37.70 26.55 17.99
N LEU A 299 -38.05 25.34 18.40
CA LEU A 299 -37.86 24.09 17.67
C LEU A 299 -38.64 24.12 16.34
N PRO A 300 -38.01 23.85 15.19
CA PRO A 300 -38.76 23.57 13.98
C PRO A 300 -39.28 22.13 13.99
N ASP A 301 -40.57 22.04 13.69
CA ASP A 301 -41.40 20.86 13.51
C ASP A 301 -40.81 19.92 12.43
N ILE A 302 -40.39 18.72 12.82
CA ILE A 302 -39.83 17.70 11.92
C ILE A 302 -40.99 16.80 11.47
N SER A 303 -41.55 17.10 10.29
CA SER A 303 -42.45 16.18 9.59
C SER A 303 -41.69 14.94 9.10
N PRO A 304 -42.25 13.72 9.22
CA PRO A 304 -41.59 12.51 8.75
C PRO A 304 -41.56 12.44 7.21
N PRO A 305 -40.51 11.87 6.60
CA PRO A 305 -40.44 11.68 5.15
C PRO A 305 -41.43 10.61 4.68
N PRO A 306 -41.99 10.74 3.46
CA PRO A 306 -42.91 9.76 2.90
C PRO A 306 -42.19 8.46 2.50
N PRO A 307 -42.91 7.32 2.45
CA PRO A 307 -42.31 6.01 2.19
C PRO A 307 -41.90 5.85 0.72
N TYR A 308 -40.75 5.21 0.53
CA TYR A 308 -40.24 4.77 -0.77
C TYR A 308 -41.21 3.79 -1.44
N LEU A 309 -41.78 4.18 -2.58
CA LEU A 309 -42.42 3.27 -3.51
C LEU A 309 -41.39 2.71 -4.50
N SER A 310 -41.27 1.39 -4.46
CA SER A 310 -40.66 0.54 -5.48
C SER A 310 -41.44 0.65 -6.79
N LEU A 311 -40.74 0.84 -7.92
CA LEU A 311 -41.30 0.55 -9.24
C LEU A 311 -40.18 0.14 -10.20
N PHE A 312 -40.07 -1.17 -10.39
CA PHE A 312 -39.57 -1.79 -11.61
C PHE A 312 -40.57 -1.53 -12.74
N ALA A 313 -40.11 -1.02 -13.89
CA ALA A 313 -40.69 -1.29 -15.21
C ALA A 313 -39.78 -0.75 -16.34
N PRO A 314 -39.87 -1.31 -17.56
CA PRO A 314 -38.72 -1.49 -18.44
C PRO A 314 -38.54 -0.43 -19.52
N SER A 315 -37.27 -0.30 -19.93
CA SER A 315 -36.79 0.47 -21.08
C SER A 315 -37.46 0.02 -22.40
N LYS A 316 -38.20 0.94 -23.04
CA LYS A 316 -38.58 0.83 -24.45
C LYS A 316 -37.62 1.66 -25.30
N ALA A 317 -36.91 0.96 -26.18
CA ALA A 317 -36.16 1.52 -27.28
C ALA A 317 -37.09 2.22 -28.29
N LYS A 318 -36.61 3.32 -28.88
CA LYS A 318 -36.78 3.62 -30.31
C LYS A 318 -35.68 4.59 -30.79
N PRO A 319 -35.27 4.51 -32.06
CA PRO A 319 -34.11 5.21 -32.60
C PRO A 319 -34.50 6.53 -33.27
N HIS A 320 -33.59 7.50 -33.28
CA HIS A 320 -33.59 8.56 -34.29
C HIS A 320 -32.17 8.81 -34.77
N CYS A 321 -31.92 8.41 -36.02
CA CYS A 321 -30.87 8.94 -36.85
C CYS A 321 -31.24 10.38 -37.25
N ALA A 322 -30.29 11.30 -37.11
CA ALA A 322 -30.27 12.54 -37.87
C ALA A 322 -28.80 12.91 -38.14
N GLU A 323 -28.45 12.90 -39.42
CA GLU A 323 -27.18 13.34 -39.97
C GLU A 323 -26.87 14.79 -39.57
N LYS A 324 -25.60 15.05 -39.25
CA LYS A 324 -25.03 16.40 -39.33
C LYS A 324 -23.78 16.34 -40.21
N ILE A 325 -23.96 16.92 -41.39
CA ILE A 325 -22.95 17.21 -42.41
C ILE A 325 -21.91 18.17 -41.80
N HIS A 326 -20.64 17.75 -41.81
CA HIS A 326 -19.50 18.63 -41.51
C HIS A 326 -18.98 19.24 -42.81
N THR A 327 -19.14 20.55 -42.95
CA THR A 327 -18.51 21.36 -44.00
C THR A 327 -17.04 21.57 -43.67
N THR A 328 -16.15 21.07 -44.52
CA THR A 328 -14.71 21.36 -44.55
C THR A 328 -14.47 22.78 -45.05
N ARG A 329 -13.76 23.60 -44.28
CA ARG A 329 -13.26 24.91 -44.71
C ARG A 329 -11.75 24.83 -44.92
N ASN A 330 -11.35 24.88 -46.18
CA ASN A 330 -9.96 25.01 -46.62
C ASN A 330 -9.36 26.33 -46.11
N LYS A 331 -8.11 26.27 -45.66
CA LYS A 331 -7.24 27.42 -45.46
C LYS A 331 -6.29 27.45 -46.65
N ASP A 332 -6.40 28.50 -47.45
CA ASP A 332 -5.42 28.85 -48.45
C ASP A 332 -4.30 29.66 -47.80
N GLU A 333 -3.11 29.41 -48.33
CA GLU A 333 -1.82 30.01 -48.03
C GLU A 333 -1.67 31.40 -48.68
N GLU A 334 -0.52 32.01 -48.41
CA GLU A 334 0.13 33.15 -49.05
C GLU A 334 -0.09 34.55 -48.44
N GLY A 335 1.04 35.17 -48.09
CA GLY A 335 1.12 36.53 -47.58
C GLY A 335 2.48 36.83 -46.96
N ASN A 336 3.51 36.88 -47.78
CA ASN A 336 4.82 37.50 -47.52
C ASN A 336 4.65 38.87 -46.82
N ASP A 337 5.50 39.20 -45.83
CA ASP A 337 6.20 40.49 -45.88
C ASP A 337 7.39 40.60 -44.92
N THR A 338 8.50 40.91 -45.56
CA THR A 338 9.83 41.22 -45.05
C THR A 338 9.82 42.60 -44.41
N ARG A 339 10.22 42.75 -43.15
CA ARG A 339 10.58 44.06 -42.58
C ARG A 339 12.01 44.06 -42.05
N LEU A 340 12.84 44.77 -42.80
CA LEU A 340 14.16 45.25 -42.44
C LEU A 340 14.07 46.32 -41.35
N THR A 341 14.92 46.19 -40.34
CA THR A 341 15.24 47.22 -39.34
C THR A 341 16.30 48.19 -39.89
N PRO A 342 16.19 49.51 -39.66
CA PRO A 342 17.33 50.40 -39.80
C PRO A 342 18.07 50.58 -38.46
N ASN A 343 19.38 50.37 -38.51
CA ASN A 343 20.35 50.82 -37.53
C ASN A 343 20.38 52.36 -37.48
N GLN A 344 20.47 52.91 -36.29
CA GLN A 344 21.03 54.24 -36.02
C GLN A 344 22.09 54.07 -34.94
N GLU A 345 23.36 54.19 -35.32
CA GLU A 345 24.46 54.55 -34.43
C GLU A 345 25.59 55.15 -35.28
N LEU A 346 26.04 56.34 -34.85
CA LEU A 346 27.21 57.15 -35.24
C LEU A 346 27.17 57.94 -36.56
#